data_AF-A0A816M953-F1
#
_entry.id   AF-A0A816M953-F1
#
_cell.length_a   1.000
_cell.length_b   1.000
_cell.length_c   1.000
_cell.angle_alpha   90.00
_cell.angle_beta   90.00
_cell.angle_gamma   90.00
#
_symmetry.space_group_name_H-M   'P 1'
#
loop_
_entity.id
_entity.type
_entity.pdbx_description
1 polymer ?
#
loop_
_entity_poly.entity_id
_entity_poly.type
_entity_poly.pdbx_seq_one_letter_code
_entity_poly.pdbx_strand_id
1 'polypeptide(L)'
;MERSLDIILDLCFGSCGKGLIGGYLATKHKYDFAIESYGVQAGHTVIKQDGTKYVFQQLPQALINDSTKLYIGAGAVIDLLQLENEVDQYLGGKEKAKGRLFIHPRASVFQQTHRDWEKENIRSGSTFKGVGAASAFKVMRHPDHKLMV
;
A
#
# COMPACT_ATOMS: atom_id res chain seq x y z
N MET A 1 -28.13 2.75 10.97
CA MET A 1 -27.13 1.99 10.20
C MET A 1 -26.10 1.47 11.17
N GLU A 2 -25.98 0.15 11.25
CA GLU A 2 -24.91 -0.51 11.98
C GLU A 2 -23.59 -0.25 11.26
N ARG A 3 -22.56 0.16 12.00
CA ARG A 3 -21.21 0.41 11.46
C ARG A 3 -20.35 -0.76 11.90
N SER A 4 -19.78 -1.48 10.94
CA SER A 4 -18.82 -2.56 11.19
C SER A 4 -17.43 -2.16 10.73
N LEU A 5 -16.41 -2.75 11.35
CA LEU A 5 -15.01 -2.58 11.00
C LEU A 5 -14.32 -3.93 11.10
N ASP A 6 -13.81 -4.41 9.97
CA ASP A 6 -13.00 -5.62 9.91
C ASP A 6 -11.52 -5.25 9.77
N ILE A 7 -10.69 -5.81 10.65
CA ILE A 7 -9.24 -5.55 10.68
C ILE A 7 -8.50 -6.86 10.43
N ILE A 8 -7.58 -6.82 9.47
CA ILE A 8 -6.71 -7.96 9.15
C ILE A 8 -5.32 -7.68 9.69
N LEU A 9 -4.87 -8.49 10.65
CA LEU A 9 -3.55 -8.37 11.27
C LEU A 9 -2.75 -9.65 11.06
N ASP A 10 -1.45 -9.48 10.81
CA ASP A 10 -0.49 -10.59 10.91
C ASP A 10 -0.09 -10.74 12.37
N LEU A 11 -0.14 -11.96 12.90
CA LEU A 11 0.33 -12.27 14.25
C LEU A 11 1.68 -13.01 14.24
N CYS A 12 2.28 -13.17 13.06
CA CYS A 12 3.55 -13.84 12.83
C CYS A 12 4.59 -12.85 12.26
N PHE A 13 5.53 -13.33 11.45
CA PHE A 13 6.65 -12.55 10.89
C PHE A 13 6.44 -12.11 9.43
N GLY A 14 5.18 -11.98 8.99
CA GLY A 14 4.84 -11.62 7.63
C GLY A 14 4.52 -12.81 6.72
N SER A 15 4.11 -12.52 5.49
CA SER A 15 3.77 -13.52 4.46
C SER A 15 2.67 -14.53 4.82
N CYS A 16 1.84 -14.27 5.83
CA CYS A 16 0.74 -15.15 6.25
C CYS A 16 -0.53 -15.11 5.37
N GLY A 17 -0.44 -14.57 4.15
CA GLY A 17 -1.60 -14.54 3.24
C GLY A 17 -2.66 -13.47 3.53
N LYS A 18 -2.32 -12.39 4.25
CA LYS A 18 -3.22 -11.26 4.54
C LYS A 18 -3.91 -10.70 3.30
N GLY A 19 -3.18 -10.52 2.19
CA GLY A 19 -3.74 -10.01 0.94
C GLY A 19 -4.80 -10.93 0.36
N LEU A 20 -4.63 -12.26 0.48
CA LEU A 20 -5.61 -13.25 0.03
C LEU A 20 -6.89 -13.17 0.87
N ILE A 21 -6.76 -13.13 2.20
CA ILE A 21 -7.90 -12.98 3.11
C ILE A 21 -8.61 -11.65 2.88
N GLY A 22 -7.86 -10.55 2.71
CA GLY A 22 -8.42 -9.24 2.41
C GLY A 22 -9.19 -9.20 1.10
N GLY A 23 -8.66 -9.84 0.05
CA GLY A 23 -9.37 -9.98 -1.23
C GLY A 23 -10.63 -10.85 -1.09
N TYR A 24 -10.57 -11.95 -0.34
CA TYR A 24 -11.73 -12.79 -0.07
C TYR A 24 -12.83 -12.01 0.66
N LEU A 25 -12.47 -11.33 1.75
CA LEU A 25 -13.40 -10.53 2.54
C LEU A 25 -13.99 -9.38 1.71
N ALA A 26 -13.18 -8.70 0.91
CA ALA A 26 -13.68 -7.66 0.01
C ALA A 26 -14.73 -8.22 -0.95
N THR A 27 -14.48 -9.38 -1.56
CA THR A 27 -15.45 -10.07 -2.44
C THR A 27 -16.76 -10.40 -1.71
N LYS A 28 -16.70 -10.76 -0.42
CA LYS A 28 -17.88 -11.19 0.36
C LYS A 28 -18.71 -10.03 0.91
N HIS A 29 -18.07 -9.00 1.44
CA HIS A 29 -18.73 -7.98 2.28
C HIS A 29 -18.98 -6.64 1.58
N LYS A 30 -18.43 -6.42 0.36
CA LYS A 30 -18.60 -5.16 -0.41
C LYS A 30 -18.42 -3.90 0.45
N TYR A 31 -17.26 -3.77 1.09
CA TYR A 31 -16.97 -2.62 1.95
C TYR A 31 -17.13 -1.27 1.24
N ASP A 32 -17.65 -0.27 1.96
CA ASP A 32 -17.67 1.12 1.50
C ASP A 32 -16.25 1.70 1.38
N PHE A 33 -15.38 1.33 2.31
CA PHE A 33 -14.03 1.86 2.46
C PHE A 33 -13.02 0.74 2.73
N ALA A 34 -11.83 0.87 2.17
CA ALA A 34 -10.68 0.05 2.51
C ALA A 34 -9.43 0.94 2.65
N ILE A 35 -8.67 0.73 3.72
CA ILE A 35 -7.47 1.51 4.03
C ILE A 35 -6.27 0.59 4.25
N GLU A 36 -5.13 0.93 3.66
CA GLU A 36 -3.87 0.24 3.85
C GLU A 36 -2.71 1.25 4.01
N SER A 37 -1.63 0.84 4.67
CA SER A 37 -0.43 1.68 4.86
C SER A 37 0.83 0.90 4.51
N TYR A 38 0.86 0.37 3.29
CA TYR A 38 1.99 -0.41 2.80
C TYR A 38 3.17 0.48 2.41
N GLY A 39 4.35 -0.16 2.37
CA GLY A 39 5.53 0.39 1.72
C GLY A 39 5.93 -0.45 0.51
N VAL A 40 6.93 0.00 -0.24
CA VAL A 40 7.46 -0.65 -1.46
C VAL A 40 8.00 -2.08 -1.28
N GLN A 41 8.09 -2.57 -0.05
CA GLN A 41 8.51 -3.93 0.27
C GLN A 41 7.35 -4.93 0.27
N ALA A 42 6.10 -4.46 0.27
CA ALA A 42 4.92 -5.30 0.36
C ALA A 42 4.52 -5.86 -1.01
N GLY A 43 4.04 -7.10 -1.03
CA GLY A 43 3.46 -7.73 -2.21
C GLY A 43 2.22 -8.51 -1.83
N HIS A 44 1.05 -8.04 -2.27
CA HIS A 44 -0.25 -8.60 -1.96
C HIS A 44 -0.84 -9.21 -3.22
N THR A 45 -0.91 -10.54 -3.25
CA THR A 45 -1.54 -11.26 -4.35
C THR A 45 -3.00 -11.50 -4.04
N VAL A 46 -3.87 -11.22 -5.02
CA VAL A 46 -5.27 -11.64 -5.02
C VAL A 46 -5.54 -12.45 -6.28
N ILE A 47 -6.28 -13.54 -6.13
CA ILE A 47 -6.72 -14.37 -7.24
C ILE A 47 -8.23 -14.25 -7.32
N LYS A 48 -8.74 -13.75 -8.45
CA LYS A 48 -10.18 -13.69 -8.72
C LYS A 48 -10.74 -15.10 -8.96
N GLN A 49 -12.07 -15.22 -8.88
CA GLN A 49 -12.75 -16.50 -9.13
C GLN A 49 -12.51 -17.05 -10.55
N ASP A 50 -12.27 -16.17 -11.52
CA ASP A 50 -11.92 -16.53 -12.91
C ASP A 50 -10.44 -16.94 -13.09
N GLY A 51 -9.66 -16.97 -12.01
CA GLY A 51 -8.23 -17.30 -12.04
C GLY A 51 -7.30 -16.12 -12.32
N THR A 52 -7.84 -14.92 -12.59
CA THR A 52 -7.03 -13.72 -12.85
C THR A 52 -6.24 -13.36 -11.59
N LYS A 53 -4.91 -13.27 -11.73
CA LYS A 53 -4.00 -12.89 -10.65
C LYS A 53 -3.72 -11.40 -10.69
N TYR A 54 -3.97 -10.74 -9.57
CA TYR A 54 -3.57 -9.37 -9.30
C TYR A 54 -2.43 -9.36 -8.29
N VAL A 55 -1.43 -8.50 -8.51
CA VAL A 55 -0.35 -8.26 -7.56
C VAL A 55 -0.32 -6.77 -7.27
N PHE A 56 -0.61 -6.43 -6.02
CA PHE A 56 -0.62 -5.07 -5.51
C PHE A 56 0.58 -4.86 -4.58
N GLN A 57 1.12 -3.65 -4.59
CA GLN A 57 2.10 -3.19 -3.61
C GLN A 57 1.56 -2.01 -2.82
N GLN A 58 0.88 -1.06 -3.47
CA GLN A 58 0.40 0.16 -2.81
C GLN A 58 -1.11 0.29 -2.79
N LEU A 59 -1.80 -0.16 -3.84
CA LEU A 59 -3.26 -0.14 -3.84
C LEU A 59 -3.85 -1.17 -2.85
N PRO A 60 -4.87 -0.80 -2.06
CA PRO A 60 -5.58 -1.76 -1.21
C PRO A 60 -6.21 -2.90 -2.04
N GLN A 61 -6.11 -4.15 -1.56
CA GLN A 61 -6.66 -5.32 -2.26
C GLN A 61 -8.17 -5.25 -2.53
N ALA A 62 -8.91 -4.42 -1.79
CA ALA A 62 -10.34 -4.21 -2.01
C ALA A 62 -10.67 -3.51 -3.35
N LEU A 63 -9.66 -3.11 -4.13
CA LEU A 63 -9.81 -2.61 -5.50
C LEU A 63 -10.57 -3.56 -6.42
N ILE A 64 -10.61 -4.85 -6.11
CA ILE A 64 -11.43 -5.82 -6.85
C ILE A 64 -12.93 -5.48 -6.87
N ASN A 65 -13.40 -4.63 -5.95
CA ASN A 65 -14.76 -4.09 -5.93
C ASN A 65 -14.78 -2.65 -6.48
N ASP A 66 -15.55 -2.44 -7.55
CA ASP A 66 -15.60 -1.15 -8.24
C ASP A 66 -16.19 0.00 -7.41
N SER A 67 -17.07 -0.32 -6.44
CA SER A 67 -17.71 0.67 -5.58
C SER A 67 -16.90 1.03 -4.32
N THR A 68 -15.89 0.23 -3.96
CA THR A 68 -15.11 0.46 -2.73
C THR A 68 -14.16 1.64 -2.92
N LYS A 69 -14.20 2.59 -1.98
CA LYS A 69 -13.22 3.68 -1.93
C LYS A 69 -11.94 3.20 -1.26
N LEU A 70 -10.82 3.52 -1.89
CA LEU A 70 -9.49 3.04 -1.55
C LEU A 70 -8.69 4.15 -0.89
N TYR A 71 -8.13 3.88 0.28
CA TYR A 71 -7.35 4.84 1.06
C TYR A 71 -5.93 4.32 1.26
N ILE A 72 -4.95 5.15 0.94
CA ILE A 72 -3.55 4.95 1.35
C ILE A 72 -3.32 5.83 2.58
N GLY A 73 -3.10 5.19 3.73
CA GLY A 73 -2.99 5.84 5.03
C GLY A 73 -1.66 6.57 5.25
N ALA A 74 -1.62 7.39 6.30
CA ALA A 74 -0.45 8.21 6.64
C ALA A 74 0.81 7.38 6.95
N GLY A 75 0.68 6.10 7.29
CA GLY A 75 1.81 5.21 7.58
C GLY A 75 2.54 4.70 6.33
N ALA A 76 1.98 4.91 5.14
CA ALA A 76 2.54 4.39 3.90
C ALA A 76 3.88 5.04 3.51
N VAL A 77 4.68 4.28 2.77
CA VAL A 77 5.88 4.75 2.04
C VAL A 77 5.66 4.50 0.55
N ILE A 78 5.35 5.55 -0.18
CA ILE A 78 4.83 5.53 -1.54
C ILE A 78 5.96 5.74 -2.55
N ASP A 79 6.19 4.76 -3.42
CA ASP A 79 6.90 4.99 -4.69
C ASP A 79 5.88 5.49 -5.73
N LEU A 80 6.09 6.74 -6.18
CA LEU A 80 5.16 7.42 -7.08
C LEU A 80 5.05 6.72 -8.43
N LEU A 81 6.16 6.24 -9.00
CA LEU A 81 6.17 5.59 -10.29
C LEU A 81 5.43 4.26 -10.21
N GLN A 82 5.67 3.50 -9.15
CA GLN A 82 4.96 2.25 -8.92
C GLN A 82 3.47 2.46 -8.72
N LEU A 83 3.07 3.43 -7.91
CA LEU A 83 1.67 3.74 -7.68
C LEU A 83 0.98 4.20 -8.97
N GLU A 84 1.64 5.02 -9.77
CA GLU A 84 1.14 5.45 -11.09
C GLU A 84 0.91 4.25 -12.01
N ASN A 85 1.87 3.33 -12.10
CA ASN A 85 1.73 2.11 -12.88
C ASN A 85 0.56 1.23 -12.39
N GLU A 86 0.38 1.09 -11.07
CA GLU A 86 -0.76 0.34 -10.50
C GLU A 86 -2.10 1.02 -10.80
N VAL A 87 -2.16 2.35 -10.75
CA VAL A 87 -3.34 3.14 -11.11
C VAL A 87 -3.70 2.96 -12.58
N ASP A 88 -2.72 3.02 -13.48
CA ASP A 88 -2.95 2.82 -14.91
C ASP A 88 -3.40 1.39 -15.20
N GLN A 89 -2.72 0.41 -14.61
CA GLN A 89 -2.99 -1.01 -14.83
C GLN A 89 -4.35 -1.46 -14.27
N TYR A 90 -4.71 -1.01 -13.06
CA TYR A 90 -5.83 -1.59 -12.31
C TYR A 90 -7.03 -0.66 -12.14
N LEU A 91 -6.83 0.66 -12.14
CA LEU A 91 -7.92 1.63 -12.12
C LEU A 91 -8.23 2.18 -13.52
N GLY A 92 -7.39 1.90 -14.51
CA GLY A 92 -7.55 2.41 -15.88
C GLY A 92 -7.21 3.91 -15.98
N GLY A 93 -6.30 4.37 -15.13
CA GLY A 93 -5.71 5.71 -15.20
C GLY A 93 -6.20 6.69 -14.13
N LYS A 94 -5.47 7.80 -14.01
CA LYS A 94 -5.68 8.84 -12.99
C LYS A 94 -7.11 9.40 -12.99
N GLU A 95 -7.73 9.59 -14.15
CA GLU A 95 -9.10 10.12 -14.24
C GLU A 95 -10.14 9.17 -13.63
N LYS A 96 -9.99 7.85 -13.84
CA LYS A 96 -10.88 6.85 -13.22
C LYS A 96 -10.58 6.64 -11.73
N ALA A 97 -9.36 6.94 -11.30
CA ALA A 97 -9.00 6.92 -9.89
C ALA A 97 -9.59 8.11 -9.10
N LYS A 98 -9.94 9.23 -9.75
CA LYS A 98 -10.54 10.39 -9.09
C LYS A 98 -11.85 10.00 -8.41
N GLY A 99 -11.99 10.38 -7.14
CA GLY A 99 -13.16 10.04 -6.32
C GLY A 99 -13.18 8.60 -5.78
N ARG A 100 -12.20 7.77 -6.17
CA ARG A 100 -12.08 6.38 -5.72
C ARG A 100 -10.81 6.12 -4.92
N LEU A 101 -9.66 6.64 -5.34
CA LEU A 101 -8.39 6.54 -4.64
C LEU A 101 -8.08 7.83 -3.87
N PHE A 102 -7.82 7.70 -2.58
CA PHE A 102 -7.49 8.79 -1.68
C PHE A 102 -6.14 8.50 -1.01
N ILE A 103 -5.21 9.44 -1.13
CA ILE A 103 -3.88 9.30 -0.54
C ILE A 103 -3.78 10.31 0.60
N HIS A 104 -3.40 9.84 1.78
CA HIS A 104 -3.21 10.72 2.92
C HIS A 104 -2.01 11.66 2.65
N PRO A 105 -2.14 12.99 2.81
CA PRO A 105 -1.09 13.95 2.47
C PRO A 105 0.20 13.80 3.31
N ARG A 106 0.08 13.15 4.48
CA ARG A 106 1.21 12.79 5.35
C ARG A 106 1.85 11.43 5.05
N ALA A 107 1.44 10.71 4.01
CA ALA A 107 2.17 9.52 3.56
C ALA A 107 3.57 9.93 3.09
N SER A 108 4.56 9.08 3.34
CA SER A 108 5.94 9.34 2.93
C SER A 108 6.12 9.04 1.44
N VAL A 109 6.95 9.82 0.76
CA VAL A 109 7.38 9.53 -0.61
C VAL A 109 8.71 8.80 -0.56
N PHE A 110 8.80 7.65 -1.23
CA PHE A 110 10.03 6.92 -1.42
C PHE A 110 10.99 7.73 -2.31
N GLN A 111 12.27 7.73 -1.94
CA GLN A 111 13.36 8.36 -2.68
C GLN A 111 14.50 7.35 -2.77
N GLN A 112 15.24 7.36 -3.88
CA GLN A 112 16.36 6.44 -4.10
C GLN A 112 17.42 6.55 -2.98
N THR A 113 17.62 7.75 -2.44
CA THR A 113 18.49 8.02 -1.27
C THR A 113 18.12 7.19 -0.05
N HIS A 114 16.84 6.88 0.19
CA HIS A 114 16.43 6.01 1.29
C HIS A 114 16.96 4.58 1.09
N ARG A 115 16.89 4.06 -0.14
CA ARG A 115 17.39 2.73 -0.48
C ARG A 115 18.92 2.66 -0.36
N ASP A 116 19.61 3.67 -0.88
CA ASP A 116 21.06 3.72 -0.88
C ASP A 116 21.60 3.83 0.56
N TRP A 117 20.98 4.69 1.37
CA TRP A 117 21.29 4.78 2.80
C TRP A 117 21.10 3.44 3.51
N GLU A 118 20.01 2.74 3.24
CA GLU A 118 19.72 1.44 3.87
C GLU A 118 20.76 0.37 3.49
N LYS A 119 21.21 0.34 2.23
CA LYS A 119 22.26 -0.57 1.76
C LYS A 119 23.63 -0.28 2.37
N GLU A 120 23.95 0.99 2.61
CA GLU A 120 25.22 1.41 3.18
C GLU A 120 25.28 1.18 4.69
N ASN A 121 24.18 1.45 5.40
CA ASN A 121 24.17 1.55 6.86
C ASN A 121 23.61 0.30 7.56
N ILE A 122 22.78 -0.50 6.90
CA ILE A 122 22.14 -1.68 7.50
C ILE A 122 22.83 -2.95 7.02
N ARG A 123 23.20 -3.83 7.96
CA ARG A 123 23.95 -5.07 7.64
C ARG A 123 23.07 -6.26 7.32
N SER A 124 21.93 -6.42 8.01
CA SER A 124 21.02 -7.55 7.82
C SER A 124 19.62 -7.23 8.36
N GLY A 125 18.62 -8.04 7.99
CA GLY A 125 17.24 -7.93 8.48
C GLY A 125 16.35 -6.89 7.77
N SER A 126 16.89 -6.13 6.82
CA SER A 126 16.10 -5.27 5.93
C SER A 126 15.84 -5.93 4.58
N THR A 127 14.77 -5.51 3.91
CA THR A 127 14.52 -5.83 2.50
C THR A 127 15.38 -4.99 1.55
N PHE A 128 16.11 -4.00 2.07
CA PHE A 128 16.93 -3.04 1.31
C PHE A 128 16.14 -2.33 0.22
N LYS A 129 14.86 -2.07 0.48
CA LYS A 129 13.95 -1.35 -0.43
C LYS A 129 13.81 0.12 -0.09
N GLY A 130 14.34 0.58 1.05
CA GLY A 130 14.36 1.96 1.52
C GLY A 130 13.24 2.32 2.50
N VAL A 131 12.42 1.36 2.94
CA VAL A 131 11.24 1.66 3.78
C VAL A 131 11.64 1.94 5.23
N GLY A 132 12.62 1.22 5.77
CA GLY A 132 13.15 1.50 7.10
C GLY A 132 13.74 2.92 7.16
N ALA A 133 14.60 3.23 6.18
CA ALA A 133 15.21 4.55 6.05
C ALA A 133 14.17 5.68 5.88
N ALA A 134 13.21 5.52 4.97
CA ALA A 134 12.13 6.51 4.76
C ALA A 134 11.29 6.73 6.03
N SER A 135 11.04 5.67 6.80
CA SER A 135 10.30 5.76 8.05
C SER A 135 11.11 6.49 9.13
N ALA A 136 12.40 6.18 9.25
CA ALA A 136 13.31 6.88 10.14
C ALA A 136 13.43 8.37 9.78
N PHE A 137 13.58 8.68 8.50
CA PHE A 137 13.68 10.04 7.97
C PHE A 137 12.42 10.84 8.27
N LYS A 138 11.23 10.23 8.14
CA LYS A 138 9.96 10.83 8.56
C LYS A 138 9.95 11.17 10.05
N VAL A 139 10.33 10.24 10.90
CA VAL A 139 10.36 10.42 12.37
C VAL A 139 11.31 11.55 12.75
N MET A 140 12.51 11.57 12.14
CA MET A 140 13.54 12.56 12.38
C MET A 140 13.25 13.92 11.73
N ARG A 141 12.20 14.02 10.89
CA ARG A 141 11.91 15.20 10.07
C ARG A 141 13.12 15.61 9.23
N HIS A 142 13.77 14.61 8.64
CA HIS A 142 14.96 14.81 7.82
C HIS A 142 14.64 15.79 6.69
N PRO A 143 15.51 16.80 6.41
CA PRO A 143 15.21 17.86 5.44
C PRO A 143 14.94 17.34 4.03
N ASP A 144 15.62 16.25 3.64
CA ASP A 144 15.46 15.64 2.32
C ASP A 144 14.25 14.70 2.20
N HIS A 145 13.51 14.46 3.29
CA HIS A 145 12.36 13.56 3.30
C HIS A 145 11.11 14.23 2.77
N LYS A 146 10.48 13.61 1.77
CA LYS A 146 9.26 14.13 1.16
C LYS A 146 8.00 13.43 1.67
N LEU A 147 6.93 14.21 1.79
CA LEU A 147 5.57 13.73 2.02
C LEU A 147 4.73 13.99 0.76
N MET A 148 3.58 13.34 0.65
CA MET A 148 2.62 13.51 -0.45
C MET A 148 1.94 14.90 -0.54
N VAL A 149 2.42 15.89 0.24
CA VAL A 149 1.82 17.24 0.32
C VAL A 149 1.87 18.00 -1.00
#